data_AF-A0A6L8F1E0-F1
#
_entry.id   AF-A0A6L8F1E0-F1
#
_cell.length_a   1.000
_cell.length_b   1.000
_cell.length_c   1.000
_cell.angle_alpha   90.00
_cell.angle_beta   90.00
_cell.angle_gamma   90.00
#
_symmetry.space_group_name_H-M   'P 1'
#
loop_
_entity.id
_entity.type
_entity.pdbx_description
1 polymer ?
#
loop_
_entity_poly.entity_id
_entity_poly.type
_entity_poly.pdbx_seq_one_letter_code
_entity_poly.pdbx_strand_id
1 'polypeptide(L)'
;MAEKMSCPFCQTQVEYAIENSPDWYRDPSLPVYRIDCHDKCRQYWLEAISDPHPQIDPAIVTFLDSLNDEQRTFVSESTRHACDNGILIVYNRNILQYLVTDWHYVKAAVTLYELNNVSFQISGIGFDVANMLFFLDTADARFTLRLHRAGTSIHEIRSKIYWLQALWNEASIRTLSPVPGRDGEMIQCPSPNDLSPRYATVYDWIPGETLHGLPAAEKTPELIRKLGIMVGRMHAVSETLELPNWFTRPRYDTDWITAKIEAALGSDTDTSAEELAKLSSLSLRFSQFVAEHGEERDVFGLIHSDLEPHNIIVSDGQPCPIDVMEFGFGYYLSDILTLSRHFSEDEQTIFFEGYQEIRALPTDYPQQLALFEEIRVL
;
A
#
# COMPACT_ATOMS: atom_id res chain seq x y z
N MET A 1 21.19 16.10 -29.03
CA MET A 1 21.63 15.13 -30.05
C MET A 1 21.30 13.77 -29.49
N ALA A 2 20.55 12.93 -30.22
CA ALA A 2 20.28 11.57 -29.78
C ALA A 2 21.57 10.77 -29.91
N GLU A 3 22.19 10.43 -28.78
CA GLU A 3 23.36 9.56 -28.75
C GLU A 3 22.88 8.11 -28.71
N LYS A 4 23.67 7.19 -29.29
CA LYS A 4 23.30 5.78 -29.39
C LYS A 4 24.12 4.96 -28.40
N MET A 5 23.45 4.04 -27.73
CA MET A 5 24.09 3.10 -26.81
C MET A 5 23.44 1.72 -26.90
N SER A 6 24.11 0.68 -26.39
CA SER A 6 23.48 -0.62 -26.21
C SER A 6 22.64 -0.61 -24.93
N CYS A 7 21.34 -0.92 -25.04
CA CYS A 7 20.45 -1.09 -23.89
C CYS A 7 21.06 -2.09 -22.88
N PRO A 8 21.30 -1.73 -21.61
CA PRO A 8 21.88 -2.64 -20.64
C PRO A 8 21.00 -3.86 -20.28
N PHE A 9 19.71 -3.83 -20.62
CA PHE A 9 18.77 -4.92 -20.36
C PHE A 9 18.65 -5.92 -21.52
N CYS A 10 18.55 -5.41 -22.76
CA CYS A 10 18.30 -6.26 -23.94
C CYS A 10 19.36 -6.14 -25.06
N GLN A 11 20.41 -5.36 -24.83
CA GLN A 11 21.55 -5.12 -25.73
C GLN A 11 21.21 -4.53 -27.11
N THR A 12 19.95 -4.17 -27.36
CA THR A 12 19.52 -3.50 -28.59
C THR A 12 20.11 -2.08 -28.63
N GLN A 13 20.49 -1.61 -29.82
CA GLN A 13 20.95 -0.23 -29.99
C GLN A 13 19.76 0.72 -29.79
N VAL A 14 19.89 1.64 -28.84
CA VAL A 14 18.84 2.55 -28.42
C VAL A 14 19.35 3.98 -28.40
N GLU A 15 18.43 4.92 -28.62
CA GLU A 15 18.69 6.34 -28.45
C GLU A 15 18.54 6.68 -26.96
N TYR A 16 19.40 7.59 -26.48
CA TYR A 16 19.24 8.17 -25.15
C TYR A 16 19.28 9.69 -25.22
N ALA A 17 18.62 10.31 -24.24
CA ALA A 17 18.64 11.74 -23.99
C ALA A 17 19.20 11.99 -22.58
N ILE A 18 20.02 13.04 -22.47
CA ILE A 18 20.41 13.61 -21.19
C ILE A 18 19.39 14.70 -20.88
N GLU A 19 18.68 14.56 -19.78
CA GLU A 19 17.71 15.54 -19.31
C GLU A 19 18.16 16.08 -17.95
N ASN A 20 17.78 17.32 -17.65
CA ASN A 20 17.97 17.84 -16.29
C ASN A 20 17.11 17.01 -15.34
N SER A 21 17.62 16.75 -14.15
CA SER A 21 16.84 16.10 -13.13
C SER A 21 15.53 16.86 -12.88
N PRO A 22 14.37 16.19 -12.74
CA PRO A 22 13.11 16.85 -12.44
C PRO A 22 13.20 17.71 -11.18
N ASP A 23 12.47 18.83 -11.14
CA ASP A 23 12.51 19.82 -10.04
C ASP A 23 12.19 19.23 -8.65
N TRP A 24 11.52 18.08 -8.59
CA TRP A 24 11.15 17.37 -7.36
C TRP A 24 12.21 16.36 -6.88
N TYR A 25 13.34 16.24 -7.56
CA TYR A 25 14.42 15.32 -7.24
C TYR A 25 15.48 15.98 -6.34
N ARG A 26 16.12 15.16 -5.47
CA ARG A 26 17.02 15.59 -4.37
C ARG A 26 18.16 16.54 -4.75
N ASP A 27 18.59 16.56 -6.02
CA ASP A 27 19.54 17.55 -6.54
C ASP A 27 19.24 17.86 -8.03
N PRO A 28 18.62 19.02 -8.33
CA PRO A 28 18.29 19.45 -9.70
C PRO A 28 19.53 19.67 -10.60
N SER A 29 20.73 19.66 -10.03
CA SER A 29 21.98 19.87 -10.76
C SER A 29 22.54 18.60 -11.41
N LEU A 30 21.98 17.42 -11.12
CA LEU A 30 22.45 16.16 -11.68
C LEU A 30 21.77 15.85 -13.04
N PRO A 31 22.52 15.39 -14.06
CA PRO A 31 21.92 14.93 -15.30
C PRO A 31 21.28 13.54 -15.11
N VAL A 32 20.13 13.29 -15.75
CA VAL A 32 19.50 11.97 -15.79
C VAL A 32 19.48 11.46 -17.22
N TYR A 33 19.86 10.19 -17.42
CA TYR A 33 19.80 9.54 -18.72
C TYR A 33 18.43 8.91 -18.92
N ARG A 34 17.64 9.45 -19.84
CA ARG A 34 16.46 8.76 -20.37
C ARG A 34 16.89 7.84 -21.49
N ILE A 35 16.70 6.54 -21.34
CA ILE A 35 17.00 5.57 -22.39
C ILE A 35 15.70 5.07 -22.99
N ASP A 36 15.50 5.38 -24.27
CA ASP A 36 14.28 5.09 -25.02
C ASP A 36 14.45 3.74 -25.77
N CYS A 37 14.27 2.62 -25.07
CA CYS A 37 14.32 1.29 -25.67
C CYS A 37 12.97 0.84 -26.27
N HIS A 38 12.64 1.31 -27.47
CA HIS A 38 11.31 1.10 -28.09
C HIS A 38 10.93 -0.36 -28.42
N ASP A 39 11.89 -1.29 -28.45
CA ASP A 39 11.65 -2.67 -28.94
C ASP A 39 11.31 -3.69 -27.83
N LYS A 40 12.02 -3.68 -26.70
CA LYS A 40 11.85 -4.70 -25.63
C LYS A 40 11.65 -4.17 -24.21
N CYS A 41 12.19 -3.01 -23.86
CA CYS A 41 12.27 -2.54 -22.46
C CYS A 41 11.69 -1.13 -22.25
N ARG A 42 10.83 -0.64 -23.16
CA ARG A 42 10.36 0.75 -23.31
C ARG A 42 10.49 1.64 -22.07
N GLN A 43 11.26 2.72 -22.26
CA GLN A 43 11.61 3.84 -21.37
C GLN A 43 12.09 3.47 -19.96
N TYR A 44 13.35 3.77 -19.64
CA TYR A 44 13.85 3.71 -18.27
C TYR A 44 14.89 4.79 -18.03
N TRP A 45 14.98 5.25 -16.79
CA TRP A 45 15.87 6.33 -16.39
C TRP A 45 17.02 5.77 -15.57
N LEU A 46 18.25 6.08 -15.99
CA LEU A 46 19.46 5.78 -15.23
C LEU A 46 20.01 7.10 -14.68
N GLU A 47 20.27 7.13 -13.38
CA GLU A 47 20.87 8.29 -12.72
C GLU A 47 22.32 8.48 -13.18
N ALA A 48 22.74 9.72 -13.46
CA ALA A 48 24.17 10.05 -13.44
C ALA A 48 24.58 10.33 -11.99
N ILE A 49 25.46 9.51 -11.44
CA ILE A 49 26.15 9.84 -10.18
C ILE A 49 27.25 10.87 -10.52
N SER A 50 27.45 11.87 -9.66
CA SER A 50 28.33 13.01 -9.87
C SER A 50 29.81 12.62 -10.11
N ASP A 51 30.18 12.49 -11.38
CA ASP A 51 31.50 12.58 -12.06
C ASP A 51 32.68 11.66 -11.63
N PRO A 52 33.52 11.14 -12.58
CA PRO A 52 33.67 11.59 -13.97
C PRO A 52 32.95 10.77 -15.06
N HIS A 53 32.32 11.49 -16.00
CA HIS A 53 32.09 11.17 -17.43
C HIS A 53 30.70 10.54 -17.84
N PRO A 54 30.21 10.74 -19.09
CA PRO A 54 28.87 10.50 -19.59
C PRO A 54 28.61 9.05 -20.02
N GLN A 55 29.08 8.11 -19.23
CA GLN A 55 28.79 6.69 -19.38
C GLN A 55 28.09 6.25 -18.09
N ILE A 56 26.99 5.51 -18.23
CA ILE A 56 26.27 4.88 -17.11
C ILE A 56 27.26 4.34 -16.09
N ASP A 57 27.03 4.59 -14.80
CA ASP A 57 27.85 4.09 -13.70
C ASP A 57 28.30 2.64 -13.99
N PRO A 58 29.62 2.40 -14.16
CA PRO A 58 30.13 1.06 -14.47
C PRO A 58 29.70 0.01 -13.45
N ALA A 59 29.40 0.40 -12.20
CA ALA A 59 28.87 -0.50 -11.19
C ALA A 59 27.43 -0.98 -11.50
N ILE A 60 26.61 -0.14 -12.15
CA ILE A 60 25.29 -0.54 -12.65
C ILE A 60 25.45 -1.53 -13.80
N VAL A 61 26.30 -1.23 -14.78
CA VAL A 61 26.55 -2.12 -15.93
C VAL A 61 27.08 -3.47 -15.46
N THR A 62 28.09 -3.46 -14.58
CA THR A 62 28.66 -4.68 -14.00
C THR A 62 27.62 -5.47 -13.21
N PHE A 63 26.74 -4.80 -12.46
CA PHE A 63 25.66 -5.46 -11.74
C PHE A 63 24.68 -6.12 -12.70
N LEU A 64 24.21 -5.40 -13.72
CA LEU A 64 23.31 -5.95 -14.74
C LEU A 64 23.97 -7.10 -15.48
N ASP A 65 25.27 -7.02 -15.77
CA ASP A 65 26.05 -8.07 -16.40
C ASP A 65 26.15 -9.36 -15.57
N SER A 66 26.06 -9.22 -14.25
CA SER A 66 26.02 -10.37 -13.33
C SER A 66 24.66 -11.08 -13.27
N LEU A 67 23.59 -10.47 -13.79
CA LEU A 67 22.24 -11.03 -13.73
C LEU A 67 22.01 -12.09 -14.80
N ASN A 68 21.30 -13.15 -14.44
CA ASN A 68 20.82 -14.16 -15.38
C ASN A 68 19.59 -13.66 -16.18
N ASP A 69 19.18 -14.43 -17.19
CA ASP A 69 18.09 -14.05 -18.09
C ASP A 69 16.73 -13.87 -17.38
N GLU A 70 16.42 -14.67 -16.36
CA GLU A 70 15.18 -14.52 -15.59
C GLU A 70 15.17 -13.22 -14.78
N GLN A 71 16.29 -12.90 -14.13
CA GLN A 71 16.45 -11.67 -13.36
C GLN A 71 16.39 -10.43 -14.26
N ARG A 72 17.03 -10.47 -15.43
CA ARG A 72 16.98 -9.38 -16.41
C ARG A 72 15.58 -9.16 -16.95
N THR A 73 14.87 -10.25 -17.25
CA THR A 73 13.45 -10.20 -17.65
C THR A 73 12.63 -9.55 -16.55
N PHE A 74 12.75 -10.02 -15.31
CA PHE A 74 11.99 -9.47 -14.19
C PHE A 74 12.23 -7.97 -13.97
N VAL A 75 13.48 -7.51 -14.00
CA VAL A 75 13.79 -6.07 -13.88
C VAL A 75 13.17 -5.29 -15.05
N SER A 76 13.30 -5.81 -16.27
CA SER A 76 12.73 -5.15 -17.47
C SER A 76 11.22 -5.03 -17.40
N GLU A 77 10.53 -6.11 -17.01
CA GLU A 77 9.06 -6.14 -16.93
C GLU A 77 8.53 -5.30 -15.77
N SER A 78 9.21 -5.32 -14.63
CA SER A 78 8.87 -4.44 -13.49
C SER A 78 9.03 -2.97 -13.86
N THR A 79 10.08 -2.65 -14.63
CA THR A 79 10.29 -1.29 -15.15
C THR A 79 9.18 -0.88 -16.10
N ARG A 80 8.87 -1.73 -17.08
CA ARG A 80 7.79 -1.50 -18.05
C ARG A 80 6.48 -1.23 -17.32
N HIS A 81 6.12 -2.08 -16.36
CA HIS A 81 4.88 -1.95 -15.60
C HIS A 81 4.81 -0.65 -14.81
N ALA A 82 5.90 -0.22 -14.16
CA ALA A 82 5.94 1.06 -13.49
C ALA A 82 5.75 2.24 -14.47
N CYS A 83 6.43 2.22 -15.61
CA CYS A 83 6.32 3.27 -16.62
C CYS A 83 4.93 3.34 -17.27
N ASP A 84 4.29 2.20 -17.52
CA ASP A 84 2.91 2.13 -18.03
C ASP A 84 1.91 2.75 -17.03
N ASN A 85 2.25 2.78 -15.75
CA ASN A 85 1.49 3.44 -14.68
C ASN A 85 1.96 4.88 -14.39
N GLY A 86 2.76 5.47 -15.29
CA GLY A 86 3.23 6.85 -15.17
C GLY A 86 4.31 7.06 -14.10
N ILE A 87 4.91 5.98 -13.59
CA ILE A 87 5.96 6.04 -12.57
C ILE A 87 7.33 6.08 -13.24
N LEU A 88 8.09 7.10 -12.89
CA LEU A 88 9.50 7.21 -13.26
C LEU A 88 10.36 6.44 -12.27
N ILE A 89 11.12 5.45 -12.76
CA ILE A 89 12.13 4.79 -11.94
C ILE A 89 13.50 5.33 -12.32
N VAL A 90 14.14 5.97 -11.37
CA VAL A 90 15.56 6.34 -11.43
C VAL A 90 16.37 5.19 -10.87
N TYR A 91 17.12 4.50 -11.72
CA TYR A 91 17.91 3.35 -11.31
C TYR A 91 19.31 3.74 -10.85
N ASN A 92 19.67 3.23 -9.67
CA ASN A 92 21.04 3.10 -9.20
C ASN A 92 21.31 1.64 -8.78
N ARG A 93 22.57 1.33 -8.44
CA ARG A 93 22.97 -0.04 -8.05
C ARG A 93 22.14 -0.60 -6.90
N ASN A 94 21.78 0.23 -5.91
CA ASN A 94 21.03 -0.22 -4.74
C ASN A 94 19.60 -0.61 -5.10
N ILE A 95 18.92 0.18 -5.93
CA ILE A 95 17.56 -0.13 -6.39
C ILE A 95 17.52 -1.44 -7.18
N LEU A 96 18.49 -1.62 -8.09
CA LEU A 96 18.62 -2.87 -8.84
C LEU A 96 18.92 -4.07 -7.91
N GLN A 97 19.76 -3.87 -6.91
CA GLN A 97 20.03 -4.89 -5.89
C GLN A 97 18.76 -5.23 -5.10
N TYR A 98 17.94 -4.26 -4.71
CA TYR A 98 16.68 -4.51 -4.00
C TYR A 98 15.69 -5.30 -4.87
N LEU A 99 15.51 -4.91 -6.14
CA LEU A 99 14.66 -5.66 -7.08
C LEU A 99 15.08 -7.13 -7.20
N VAL A 100 16.38 -7.38 -7.37
CA VAL A 100 16.89 -8.75 -7.51
C VAL A 100 16.80 -9.51 -6.18
N THR A 101 16.97 -8.82 -5.06
CA THR A 101 16.78 -9.39 -3.72
C THR A 101 15.32 -9.83 -3.52
N ASP A 102 14.36 -8.97 -3.86
CA ASP A 102 12.94 -9.30 -3.78
C ASP A 102 12.56 -10.41 -4.76
N TRP A 103 13.14 -10.43 -5.97
CA TRP A 103 12.99 -11.54 -6.91
C TRP A 103 13.40 -12.88 -6.30
N HIS A 104 14.52 -12.94 -5.56
CA HIS A 104 14.93 -14.15 -4.86
C HIS A 104 13.91 -14.57 -3.80
N TYR A 105 13.38 -13.62 -3.01
CA TYR A 105 12.34 -13.93 -2.02
C TYR A 105 11.07 -14.46 -2.66
N VAL A 106 10.59 -13.84 -3.75
CA VAL A 106 9.36 -14.29 -4.42
C VAL A 106 9.55 -15.66 -5.06
N LYS A 107 10.69 -15.91 -5.73
CA LYS A 107 11.02 -17.25 -6.25
C LYS A 107 11.01 -18.30 -5.15
N ALA A 108 11.59 -18.00 -4.00
CA ALA A 108 11.59 -18.92 -2.86
C ALA A 108 10.21 -19.05 -2.20
N ALA A 109 9.44 -17.96 -2.11
CA ALA A 109 8.12 -17.98 -1.50
C ALA A 109 7.17 -18.85 -2.32
N VAL A 110 7.15 -18.69 -3.65
CA VAL A 110 6.27 -19.45 -4.54
C VAL A 110 6.43 -20.96 -4.41
N THR A 111 7.65 -21.47 -4.15
CA THR A 111 7.86 -22.92 -3.99
C THR A 111 7.25 -23.48 -2.70
N LEU A 112 6.99 -22.62 -1.71
CA LEU A 112 6.32 -22.97 -0.46
C LEU A 112 4.80 -23.12 -0.61
N TYR A 113 4.22 -22.66 -1.72
CA TYR A 113 2.80 -22.80 -2.02
C TYR A 113 2.53 -23.92 -3.05
N GLU A 114 1.29 -24.40 -3.08
CA GLU A 114 0.81 -25.38 -4.08
C GLU A 114 0.48 -24.72 -5.44
N LEU A 115 1.30 -23.77 -5.88
CA LEU A 115 1.13 -23.07 -7.14
C LEU A 115 2.09 -23.63 -8.19
N ASN A 116 1.57 -23.98 -9.37
CA ASN A 116 2.36 -24.54 -10.47
C ASN A 116 2.48 -23.52 -11.60
N ASN A 117 3.64 -23.50 -12.29
CA ASN A 117 3.91 -22.63 -13.44
C ASN A 117 3.60 -21.15 -13.19
N VAL A 118 4.07 -20.63 -12.06
CA VAL A 118 3.82 -19.24 -11.64
C VAL A 118 4.73 -18.28 -12.38
N SER A 119 4.15 -17.30 -13.07
CA SER A 119 4.82 -16.04 -13.39
C SER A 119 4.49 -15.00 -12.33
N PHE A 120 5.39 -14.05 -12.09
CA PHE A 120 5.14 -12.99 -11.13
C PHE A 120 5.71 -11.65 -11.57
N GLN A 121 5.04 -10.58 -11.15
CA GLN A 121 5.40 -9.20 -11.46
C GLN A 121 5.05 -8.30 -10.26
N ILE A 122 5.72 -7.16 -10.14
CA ILE A 122 5.42 -6.16 -9.10
C ILE A 122 4.09 -5.46 -9.41
N SER A 123 3.29 -5.12 -8.40
CA SER A 123 1.96 -4.55 -8.61
C SER A 123 1.93 -3.12 -9.17
N GLY A 124 2.99 -2.32 -8.95
CA GLY A 124 3.26 -1.12 -9.75
C GLY A 124 2.87 0.24 -9.17
N ILE A 125 2.84 0.45 -7.85
CA ILE A 125 2.72 1.80 -7.27
C ILE A 125 3.85 2.05 -6.27
N GLY A 126 4.94 2.66 -6.76
CA GLY A 126 6.13 2.93 -5.96
C GLY A 126 6.81 1.64 -5.49
N PHE A 127 8.11 1.68 -5.28
CA PHE A 127 8.72 0.65 -4.45
C PHE A 127 8.36 0.98 -3.00
N ASP A 128 7.23 0.47 -2.49
CA ASP A 128 7.14 0.22 -1.06
C ASP A 128 8.18 -0.86 -0.75
N VAL A 129 9.43 -0.41 -0.62
CA VAL A 129 10.61 -1.23 -0.33
C VAL A 129 10.46 -2.00 0.98
N ALA A 130 9.50 -1.61 1.82
CA ALA A 130 9.18 -2.31 3.05
C ALA A 130 8.17 -3.45 2.80
N ASN A 131 7.01 -3.20 2.17
CA ASN A 131 5.95 -4.22 2.01
C ASN A 131 5.53 -4.45 0.56
N MET A 132 6.43 -5.11 -0.18
CA MET A 132 6.26 -5.37 -1.61
C MET A 132 5.05 -6.25 -1.93
N LEU A 133 4.26 -5.82 -2.91
CA LEU A 133 3.13 -6.56 -3.46
C LEU A 133 3.46 -7.07 -4.86
N PHE A 134 3.22 -8.35 -5.08
CA PHE A 134 3.40 -9.03 -6.36
C PHE A 134 2.08 -9.60 -6.84
N PHE A 135 1.87 -9.52 -8.15
CA PHE A 135 0.88 -10.35 -8.81
C PHE A 135 1.53 -11.69 -9.15
N LEU A 136 0.85 -12.77 -8.81
CA LEU A 136 1.22 -14.12 -9.21
C LEU A 136 0.17 -14.62 -10.20
N ASP A 137 0.60 -15.01 -11.38
CA ASP A 137 -0.28 -15.55 -12.41
C ASP A 137 0.08 -17.03 -12.64
N THR A 138 -0.93 -17.88 -12.61
CA THR A 138 -0.87 -19.29 -13.01
C THR A 138 -1.68 -19.48 -14.30
N ALA A 139 -1.74 -20.71 -14.83
CA ALA A 139 -2.55 -21.00 -16.02
C ALA A 139 -4.05 -20.67 -15.83
N ASP A 140 -4.58 -20.89 -14.63
CA ASP A 140 -6.03 -20.87 -14.38
C ASP A 140 -6.47 -19.79 -13.38
N ALA A 141 -5.53 -19.18 -12.65
CA ALA A 141 -5.84 -18.25 -11.57
C ALA A 141 -4.74 -17.20 -11.37
N ARG A 142 -5.16 -16.06 -10.82
CA ARG A 142 -4.29 -15.00 -10.34
C ARG A 142 -4.35 -14.93 -8.82
N PHE A 143 -3.25 -14.48 -8.22
CA PHE A 143 -3.12 -14.25 -6.79
C PHE A 143 -2.34 -12.97 -6.53
N THR A 144 -2.32 -12.54 -5.28
CA THR A 144 -1.41 -11.52 -4.79
C THR A 144 -0.48 -12.12 -3.75
N LEU A 145 0.81 -11.78 -3.81
CA LEU A 145 1.78 -12.11 -2.79
C LEU A 145 2.27 -10.84 -2.14
N ARG A 146 2.17 -10.77 -0.81
CA ARG A 146 2.79 -9.72 -0.01
C ARG A 146 4.07 -10.26 0.61
N LEU A 147 5.19 -9.62 0.31
CA LEU A 147 6.47 -9.85 0.97
C LEU A 147 6.65 -8.76 2.03
N HIS A 148 6.63 -9.16 3.29
CA HIS A 148 6.60 -8.22 4.42
C HIS A 148 7.98 -7.65 4.70
N ARG A 149 8.02 -6.46 5.32
CA ARG A 149 9.27 -5.80 5.72
C ARG A 149 10.14 -6.73 6.58
N ALA A 150 11.45 -6.65 6.37
CA ALA A 150 12.39 -7.33 7.25
C ALA A 150 12.17 -6.87 8.71
N GLY A 151 12.09 -7.85 9.63
CA GLY A 151 11.81 -7.58 11.04
C GLY A 151 10.34 -7.37 11.41
N THR A 152 9.40 -7.43 10.46
CA THR A 152 7.96 -7.44 10.79
C THR A 152 7.64 -8.60 11.72
N SER A 153 6.87 -8.33 12.78
CA SER A 153 6.50 -9.34 13.76
C SER A 153 5.53 -10.34 13.14
N ILE A 154 5.76 -11.64 13.37
CA ILE A 154 4.79 -12.68 12.96
C ILE A 154 3.42 -12.45 13.61
N HIS A 155 3.36 -11.86 14.80
CA HIS A 155 2.12 -11.57 15.49
C HIS A 155 1.30 -10.46 14.81
N GLU A 156 1.96 -9.46 14.22
CA GLU A 156 1.28 -8.43 13.42
C GLU A 156 0.64 -9.03 12.18
N ILE A 157 1.37 -9.92 11.48
CA ILE A 157 0.87 -10.62 10.29
C ILE A 157 -0.26 -11.59 10.64
N ARG A 158 -0.14 -12.32 11.76
CA ARG A 158 -1.21 -13.19 12.27
C ARG A 158 -2.46 -12.40 12.61
N SER A 159 -2.32 -11.23 13.20
CA SER A 159 -3.45 -10.34 13.53
C SER A 159 -4.19 -9.90 12.27
N LYS A 160 -3.44 -9.62 11.20
CA LYS A 160 -4.01 -9.28 9.89
C LYS A 160 -4.85 -10.42 9.32
N ILE A 161 -4.30 -11.63 9.28
CA ILE A 161 -5.00 -12.82 8.77
C ILE A 161 -6.25 -13.10 9.62
N TYR A 162 -6.13 -12.99 10.93
CA TYR A 162 -7.24 -13.19 11.86
C TYR A 162 -8.38 -12.21 11.61
N TRP A 163 -8.07 -10.92 11.44
CA TRP A 163 -9.09 -9.92 11.17
C TRP A 163 -9.76 -10.12 9.80
N LEU A 164 -9.00 -10.42 8.74
CA LEU A 164 -9.55 -10.76 7.42
C LEU A 164 -10.51 -11.95 7.48
N GLN A 165 -10.15 -12.98 8.24
CA GLN A 165 -11.01 -14.14 8.46
C GLN A 165 -12.27 -13.78 9.25
N ALA A 166 -12.18 -12.90 10.25
CA ALA A 166 -13.36 -12.42 11.00
C ALA A 166 -14.31 -11.62 10.10
N LEU A 167 -13.79 -10.73 9.25
CA LEU A 167 -14.61 -9.99 8.27
C LEU A 167 -15.36 -10.94 7.33
N TRP A 168 -14.71 -12.00 6.87
CA TRP A 168 -15.35 -13.01 6.04
C TRP A 168 -16.42 -13.81 6.81
N ASN A 169 -16.05 -14.40 7.94
CA ASN A 169 -16.87 -15.38 8.65
C ASN A 169 -18.02 -14.74 9.43
N GLU A 170 -17.80 -13.58 10.03
CA GLU A 170 -18.76 -12.95 10.96
C GLU A 170 -19.51 -11.78 10.30
N ALA A 171 -18.84 -11.02 9.42
CA ALA A 171 -19.44 -9.86 8.76
C ALA A 171 -20.04 -10.18 7.37
N SER A 172 -19.76 -11.37 6.82
CA SER A 172 -20.05 -11.71 5.42
C SER A 172 -19.50 -10.65 4.44
N ILE A 173 -18.33 -10.09 4.76
CA ILE A 173 -17.64 -9.12 3.90
C ILE A 173 -16.60 -9.88 3.09
N ARG A 174 -16.72 -9.83 1.76
CA ARG A 174 -15.70 -10.34 0.86
C ARG A 174 -14.46 -9.44 0.97
N THR A 175 -13.32 -10.02 1.29
CA THR A 175 -12.02 -9.34 1.41
C THR A 175 -10.90 -10.29 0.97
N LEU A 176 -9.64 -9.94 1.21
CA LEU A 176 -8.49 -10.79 0.91
C LEU A 176 -8.61 -12.13 1.62
N SER A 177 -8.65 -13.21 0.83
CA SER A 177 -8.70 -14.59 1.31
C SER A 177 -7.29 -15.17 1.31
N PRO A 178 -6.69 -15.47 2.48
CA PRO A 178 -5.34 -16.01 2.55
C PRO A 178 -5.27 -17.45 2.03
N VAL A 179 -4.26 -17.73 1.21
CA VAL A 179 -3.97 -19.05 0.66
C VAL A 179 -2.93 -19.74 1.54
N PRO A 180 -3.17 -20.98 2.01
CA PRO A 180 -2.20 -21.70 2.82
C PRO A 180 -1.02 -22.19 1.96
N GLY A 181 0.16 -22.28 2.58
CA GLY A 181 1.30 -22.98 2.01
C GLY A 181 1.13 -24.50 2.03
N ARG A 182 2.13 -25.21 1.52
CA ARG A 182 2.22 -26.68 1.53
C ARG A 182 2.24 -27.29 2.93
N ASP A 183 2.65 -26.51 3.93
CA ASP A 183 2.63 -26.89 5.34
C ASP A 183 1.27 -26.65 6.02
N GLY A 184 0.30 -26.08 5.28
CA GLY A 184 -1.03 -25.71 5.79
C GLY A 184 -1.07 -24.35 6.48
N GLU A 185 0.06 -23.66 6.65
CA GLU A 185 0.14 -22.38 7.33
C GLU A 185 -0.10 -21.22 6.37
N MET A 186 -0.78 -20.16 6.84
CA MET A 186 -1.10 -18.97 6.04
C MET A 186 0.08 -17.99 5.92
N ILE A 187 1.12 -18.15 6.74
CA ILE A 187 2.31 -17.27 6.76
C ILE A 187 3.53 -18.13 6.43
N GLN A 188 4.16 -17.82 5.32
CA GLN A 188 5.37 -18.52 4.85
C GLN A 188 6.62 -17.70 5.18
N CYS A 189 7.75 -18.37 5.34
CA CYS A 189 9.01 -17.74 5.73
C CYS A 189 10.15 -18.10 4.74
N PRO A 190 10.16 -17.54 3.52
CA PRO A 190 11.25 -17.75 2.57
C PRO A 190 12.59 -17.24 3.10
N SER A 191 13.66 -18.01 2.88
CA SER A 191 15.06 -17.65 3.17
C SER A 191 15.96 -18.08 2.01
N PRO A 192 16.01 -17.29 0.92
CA PRO A 192 16.85 -17.58 -0.25
C PRO A 192 18.31 -17.14 -0.04
N ASN A 193 19.28 -17.90 -0.58
CA ASN A 193 20.66 -17.48 -0.82
C ASN A 193 21.35 -16.72 0.34
N ASP A 194 21.34 -17.32 1.53
CA ASP A 194 21.91 -16.76 2.78
C ASP A 194 21.32 -15.41 3.22
N LEU A 195 20.20 -14.98 2.61
CA LEU A 195 19.46 -13.79 3.04
C LEU A 195 18.64 -14.12 4.30
N SER A 196 18.56 -13.12 5.19
CA SER A 196 17.74 -13.21 6.40
C SER A 196 16.29 -13.58 6.06
N PRO A 197 15.62 -14.43 6.85
CA PRO A 197 14.24 -14.78 6.60
C PRO A 197 13.33 -13.55 6.61
N ARG A 198 12.37 -13.52 5.66
CA ARG A 198 11.24 -12.58 5.64
C ARG A 198 9.94 -13.37 5.62
N TYR A 199 8.86 -12.77 6.05
CA TYR A 199 7.54 -13.37 5.94
C TYR A 199 6.88 -13.03 4.60
N ALA A 200 6.11 -13.98 4.08
CA ALA A 200 5.31 -13.83 2.88
C ALA A 200 3.90 -14.40 3.10
N THR A 201 2.90 -13.75 2.53
CA THR A 201 1.50 -14.21 2.55
C THR A 201 0.92 -14.11 1.14
N VAL A 202 0.21 -15.14 0.70
CA VAL A 202 -0.51 -15.15 -0.58
C VAL A 202 -2.01 -15.00 -0.34
N TYR A 203 -2.69 -14.26 -1.21
CA TYR A 203 -4.14 -14.09 -1.18
C TYR A 203 -4.76 -14.36 -2.55
N ASP A 204 -5.98 -14.91 -2.55
CA ASP A 204 -6.78 -15.07 -3.76
C ASP A 204 -7.01 -13.74 -4.46
N TRP A 205 -7.05 -13.76 -5.80
CA TRP A 205 -7.43 -12.59 -6.56
C TRP A 205 -8.92 -12.27 -6.40
N ILE A 206 -9.20 -10.99 -6.15
CA ILE A 206 -10.57 -10.47 -6.15
C ILE A 206 -10.82 -9.85 -7.54
N PRO A 207 -11.68 -10.45 -8.38
CA PRO A 207 -12.01 -9.86 -9.67
C PRO A 207 -12.84 -8.60 -9.47
N GLY A 208 -12.59 -7.57 -10.25
CA GLY A 208 -13.32 -6.30 -10.15
C GLY A 208 -12.41 -5.12 -10.45
N GLU A 209 -12.96 -3.94 -10.27
CA GLU A 209 -12.26 -2.67 -10.41
C GLU A 209 -12.25 -1.96 -9.05
N THR A 210 -11.22 -1.14 -8.80
CA THR A 210 -11.19 -0.29 -7.61
C THR A 210 -12.33 0.71 -7.63
N LEU A 211 -12.88 1.08 -6.47
CA LEU A 211 -13.90 2.13 -6.36
C LEU A 211 -13.38 3.46 -6.93
N HIS A 212 -12.08 3.71 -6.82
CA HIS A 212 -11.42 4.84 -7.49
C HIS A 212 -11.55 4.76 -9.02
N GLY A 213 -11.17 3.63 -9.61
CA GLY A 213 -11.17 3.38 -11.05
C GLY A 213 -12.55 3.22 -11.70
N LEU A 214 -13.59 2.95 -10.92
CA LEU A 214 -14.94 2.82 -11.45
C LEU A 214 -15.44 4.10 -12.14
N PRO A 215 -16.11 3.99 -13.31
CA PRO A 215 -16.80 5.11 -13.93
C PRO A 215 -17.87 5.70 -13.01
N ALA A 216 -18.07 7.02 -13.06
CA ALA A 216 -19.06 7.71 -12.23
C ALA A 216 -20.48 7.13 -12.37
N ALA A 217 -20.87 6.66 -13.56
CA ALA A 217 -22.17 6.05 -13.80
C ALA A 217 -22.38 4.71 -13.08
N GLU A 218 -21.30 4.02 -12.70
CA GLU A 218 -21.33 2.75 -11.97
C GLU A 218 -21.30 2.95 -10.44
N LYS A 219 -20.97 4.16 -9.97
CA LYS A 219 -21.06 4.58 -8.56
C LYS A 219 -22.51 4.90 -8.18
N THR A 220 -23.38 3.91 -8.34
CA THR A 220 -24.82 4.05 -8.13
C THR A 220 -25.16 4.30 -6.65
N PRO A 221 -26.30 4.93 -6.33
CA PRO A 221 -26.80 5.06 -4.95
C PRO A 221 -26.82 3.74 -4.17
N GLU A 222 -27.16 2.64 -4.83
CA GLU A 222 -27.16 1.30 -4.23
C GLU A 222 -25.74 0.86 -3.81
N LEU A 223 -24.73 1.14 -4.63
CA LEU A 223 -23.33 0.86 -4.27
C LEU A 223 -22.88 1.73 -3.09
N ILE A 224 -23.23 3.02 -3.09
CA ILE A 224 -22.90 3.94 -1.98
C ILE A 224 -23.53 3.47 -0.67
N ARG A 225 -24.79 3.03 -0.70
CA ARG A 225 -25.47 2.44 0.46
C ARG A 225 -24.75 1.17 0.94
N LYS A 226 -24.37 0.27 0.03
CA LYS A 226 -23.60 -0.95 0.35
C LYS A 226 -22.24 -0.64 0.97
N LEU A 227 -21.57 0.44 0.56
CA LEU A 227 -20.33 0.89 1.20
C LEU A 227 -20.59 1.28 2.66
N GLY A 228 -21.67 1.99 2.95
CA GLY A 228 -22.09 2.31 4.32
C GLY A 228 -22.33 1.04 5.15
N ILE A 229 -23.09 0.10 4.61
CA ILE A 229 -23.38 -1.20 5.25
C ILE A 229 -22.08 -1.98 5.51
N MET A 230 -21.15 -2.02 4.55
CA MET A 230 -19.86 -2.69 4.69
C MET A 230 -19.07 -2.11 5.88
N VAL A 231 -18.93 -0.79 5.96
CA VAL A 231 -18.22 -0.12 7.07
C VAL A 231 -18.93 -0.38 8.40
N GLY A 232 -20.26 -0.30 8.43
CA GLY A 232 -21.06 -0.62 9.62
C GLY A 232 -20.81 -2.05 10.12
N ARG A 233 -20.75 -3.02 9.20
CA ARG A 233 -20.46 -4.42 9.51
C ARG A 233 -19.03 -4.66 9.99
N MET A 234 -18.04 -3.97 9.41
CA MET A 234 -16.64 -4.02 9.89
C MET A 234 -16.56 -3.60 11.35
N HIS A 235 -17.20 -2.47 11.69
CA HIS A 235 -17.20 -1.94 13.04
C HIS A 235 -18.01 -2.81 14.02
N ALA A 236 -19.11 -3.42 13.56
CA ALA A 236 -19.92 -4.32 14.40
C ALA A 236 -19.16 -5.60 14.78
N VAL A 237 -18.37 -6.15 13.84
CA VAL A 237 -17.46 -7.26 14.16
C VAL A 237 -16.39 -6.79 15.14
N SER A 238 -15.74 -5.66 14.89
CA SER A 238 -14.73 -5.09 15.80
C SER A 238 -15.23 -4.98 17.26
N GLU A 239 -16.46 -4.53 17.47
CA GLU A 239 -17.06 -4.35 18.79
C GLU A 239 -17.22 -5.68 19.56
N THR A 240 -17.44 -6.78 18.85
CA THR A 240 -17.74 -8.10 19.43
C THR A 240 -16.59 -9.10 19.35
N LEU A 241 -15.58 -8.83 18.52
CA LEU A 241 -14.47 -9.74 18.24
C LEU A 241 -13.64 -10.02 19.50
N GLU A 242 -13.48 -11.31 19.81
CA GLU A 242 -12.60 -11.75 20.89
C GLU A 242 -11.15 -11.81 20.41
N LEU A 243 -10.29 -10.96 20.95
CA LEU A 243 -8.91 -10.87 20.49
C LEU A 243 -8.00 -11.88 21.21
N PRO A 244 -7.25 -12.71 20.47
CA PRO A 244 -6.25 -13.59 21.05
C PRO A 244 -5.15 -12.80 21.79
N ASN A 245 -4.50 -13.42 22.78
CA ASN A 245 -3.43 -12.78 23.56
C ASN A 245 -2.20 -12.33 22.74
N TRP A 246 -2.02 -12.89 21.55
CA TRP A 246 -0.95 -12.54 20.64
C TRP A 246 -1.35 -11.45 19.63
N PHE A 247 -2.61 -11.01 19.64
CA PHE A 247 -3.10 -10.00 18.72
C PHE A 247 -2.34 -8.68 18.96
N THR A 248 -1.66 -8.20 17.93
CA THR A 248 -0.75 -7.06 18.01
C THR A 248 -1.00 -6.17 16.80
N ARG A 249 -1.51 -4.96 17.04
CA ARG A 249 -1.75 -3.91 16.04
C ARG A 249 -1.60 -2.53 16.67
N PRO A 250 -1.29 -1.49 15.88
CA PRO A 250 -1.14 -0.14 16.40
C PRO A 250 -2.45 0.35 17.01
N ARG A 251 -2.32 1.32 17.90
CA ARG A 251 -3.42 2.09 18.45
C ARG A 251 -3.27 3.53 17.97
N TYR A 252 -4.35 4.12 17.49
CA TYR A 252 -4.46 5.49 17.02
C TYR A 252 -5.07 6.36 18.12
N ASP A 253 -4.42 6.34 19.28
CA ASP A 253 -4.85 7.02 20.51
C ASP A 253 -4.07 8.33 20.73
N THR A 254 -4.22 8.94 21.91
CA THR A 254 -3.59 10.23 22.25
C THR A 254 -2.07 10.18 22.11
N ASP A 255 -1.45 9.06 22.45
CA ASP A 255 0.00 8.88 22.34
C ASP A 255 0.43 8.86 20.87
N TRP A 256 -0.35 8.20 20.00
CA TRP A 256 -0.13 8.21 18.56
C TRP A 256 -0.20 9.62 17.98
N ILE A 257 -1.23 10.40 18.32
CA ILE A 257 -1.36 11.79 17.85
C ILE A 257 -0.21 12.66 18.37
N THR A 258 0.15 12.49 19.64
CA THR A 258 1.27 13.24 20.24
C THR A 258 2.56 12.94 19.50
N ALA A 259 2.87 11.67 19.25
CA ALA A 259 4.05 11.27 18.49
C ALA A 259 4.03 11.79 17.05
N LYS A 260 2.87 11.78 16.37
CA LYS A 260 2.67 12.37 15.04
C LYS A 260 2.99 13.86 15.02
N ILE A 261 2.49 14.60 16.00
CA ILE A 261 2.74 16.04 16.15
C ILE A 261 4.21 16.29 16.46
N GLU A 262 4.80 15.57 17.41
CA GLU A 262 6.23 15.69 17.72
C GLU A 262 7.12 15.41 16.51
N ALA A 263 6.78 14.40 15.70
CA ALA A 263 7.49 14.09 14.46
C ALA A 263 7.37 15.22 13.43
N ALA A 264 6.17 15.79 13.25
CA ALA A 264 5.94 16.94 12.39
C ALA A 264 6.68 18.21 12.85
N LEU A 265 6.98 18.32 14.16
CA LEU A 265 7.77 19.41 14.73
C LEU A 265 9.29 19.15 14.72
N GLY A 266 9.71 17.89 14.76
CA GLY A 266 11.11 17.48 14.78
C GLY A 266 11.78 17.39 13.42
N SER A 267 11.02 17.49 12.32
CA SER A 267 11.53 17.41 10.96
C SER A 267 12.11 18.74 10.45
N ASP A 268 13.20 19.24 11.05
CA ASP A 268 14.08 20.32 10.52
C ASP A 268 13.37 21.51 9.82
N THR A 269 12.19 21.91 10.33
CA THR A 269 11.36 22.98 9.73
C THR A 269 11.42 24.26 10.54
N ASP A 270 11.45 25.37 9.79
CA ASP A 270 11.21 26.74 10.25
C ASP A 270 9.72 26.93 10.59
N THR A 271 9.18 26.05 11.46
CA THR A 271 7.75 26.00 11.78
C THR A 271 7.31 27.30 12.42
N SER A 272 6.34 27.97 11.80
CA SER A 272 5.86 29.26 12.29
C SER A 272 5.18 29.12 13.66
N ALA A 273 5.17 30.20 14.45
CA ALA A 273 4.44 30.24 15.71
C ALA A 273 2.93 29.93 15.52
N GLU A 274 2.38 30.22 14.34
CA GLU A 274 1.00 29.92 14.00
C GLU A 274 0.76 28.42 13.80
N GLU A 275 1.65 27.72 13.09
CA GLU A 275 1.58 26.27 12.91
C GLU A 275 1.77 25.52 14.23
N LEU A 276 2.72 25.95 15.06
CA LEU A 276 2.90 25.43 16.42
C LEU A 276 1.64 25.57 17.27
N ALA A 277 0.97 26.73 17.19
CA ALA A 277 -0.28 26.97 17.91
C ALA A 277 -1.42 26.09 17.38
N LYS A 278 -1.52 25.88 16.06
CA LYS A 278 -2.50 24.98 15.44
C LYS A 278 -2.32 23.54 15.89
N LEU A 279 -1.09 23.01 15.83
CA LEU A 279 -0.76 21.65 16.24
C LEU A 279 -1.02 21.43 17.75
N SER A 280 -0.62 22.38 18.58
CA SER A 280 -0.89 22.32 20.03
C SER A 280 -2.38 22.35 20.35
N SER A 281 -3.15 23.19 19.63
CA SER A 281 -4.61 23.25 19.75
C SER A 281 -5.29 21.95 19.31
N LEU A 282 -4.77 21.30 18.25
CA LEU A 282 -5.28 20.03 17.76
C LEU A 282 -5.05 18.90 18.77
N SER A 283 -3.84 18.78 19.33
CA SER A 283 -3.53 17.82 20.40
C SER A 283 -4.46 17.99 21.61
N LEU A 284 -4.69 19.23 22.03
CA LEU A 284 -5.57 19.53 23.17
C LEU A 284 -7.02 19.14 22.88
N ARG A 285 -7.56 19.49 21.70
CA ARG A 285 -8.93 19.14 21.32
C ARG A 285 -9.12 17.64 21.17
N PHE A 286 -8.14 16.92 20.64
CA PHE A 286 -8.21 15.46 20.62
C PHE A 286 -8.18 14.86 22.02
N SER A 287 -7.31 15.37 22.90
CA SER A 287 -7.29 14.92 24.30
C SER A 287 -8.62 15.18 25.01
N GLN A 288 -9.29 16.30 24.73
CA GLN A 288 -10.64 16.59 25.22
C GLN A 288 -11.67 15.62 24.65
N PHE A 289 -11.62 15.37 23.34
CA PHE A 289 -12.49 14.40 22.68
C PHE A 289 -12.37 13.00 23.32
N VAL A 290 -11.15 12.51 23.54
CA VAL A 290 -10.89 11.23 24.21
C VAL A 290 -11.42 11.23 25.65
N ALA A 291 -11.27 12.34 26.38
CA ALA A 291 -11.78 12.46 27.75
C ALA A 291 -13.32 12.48 27.82
N GLU A 292 -13.99 13.01 26.80
CA GLU A 292 -15.45 13.09 26.70
C GLU A 292 -16.10 11.79 26.23
N HIS A 293 -15.48 11.11 25.26
CA HIS A 293 -16.08 9.96 24.56
C HIS A 293 -15.52 8.61 25.03
N GLY A 294 -14.33 8.60 25.64
CA GLY A 294 -13.65 7.38 26.05
C GLY A 294 -13.26 6.49 24.88
N GLU A 295 -12.84 5.27 25.20
CA GLU A 295 -12.42 4.24 24.23
C GLU A 295 -13.22 2.94 24.41
N GLU A 296 -14.50 3.08 24.77
CA GLU A 296 -15.40 1.94 24.89
C GLU A 296 -15.65 1.30 23.52
N ARG A 297 -16.01 0.02 23.51
CA ARG A 297 -16.05 -0.81 22.28
C ARG A 297 -17.05 -0.32 21.22
N ASP A 298 -18.03 0.48 21.62
CA ASP A 298 -19.04 1.08 20.76
C ASP A 298 -18.51 2.33 20.01
N VAL A 299 -17.41 2.95 20.46
CA VAL A 299 -16.81 4.13 19.82
C VAL A 299 -15.40 3.88 19.28
N PHE A 300 -14.66 2.94 19.88
CA PHE A 300 -13.26 2.67 19.59
C PHE A 300 -13.01 1.16 19.43
N GLY A 301 -12.33 0.77 18.35
CA GLY A 301 -12.06 -0.63 18.04
C GLY A 301 -11.21 -0.80 16.80
N LEU A 302 -11.16 -2.01 16.24
CA LEU A 302 -10.47 -2.28 14.98
C LEU A 302 -11.12 -1.53 13.81
N ILE A 303 -10.32 -0.68 13.18
CA ILE A 303 -10.62 0.07 11.96
C ILE A 303 -9.62 -0.30 10.86
N HIS A 304 -9.98 -0.07 9.61
CA HIS A 304 -9.11 -0.24 8.45
C HIS A 304 -7.98 0.79 8.42
N SER A 305 -8.27 2.02 8.89
CA SER A 305 -7.39 3.19 8.99
C SER A 305 -6.80 3.74 7.69
N ASP A 306 -7.13 3.13 6.55
CA ASP A 306 -6.76 3.58 5.20
C ASP A 306 -7.83 3.17 4.18
N LEU A 307 -9.11 3.38 4.52
CA LEU A 307 -10.25 2.93 3.72
C LEU A 307 -10.52 3.86 2.52
N GLU A 308 -9.46 4.14 1.78
CA GLU A 308 -9.50 4.97 0.58
C GLU A 308 -10.16 4.22 -0.59
N PRO A 309 -10.77 4.92 -1.57
CA PRO A 309 -11.44 4.28 -2.71
C PRO A 309 -10.56 3.36 -3.56
N HIS A 310 -9.24 3.53 -3.55
CA HIS A 310 -8.32 2.63 -4.25
C HIS A 310 -8.08 1.31 -3.49
N ASN A 311 -8.39 1.28 -2.18
CA ASN A 311 -8.33 0.10 -1.31
C ASN A 311 -9.68 -0.63 -1.20
N ILE A 312 -10.62 -0.37 -2.11
CA ILE A 312 -11.90 -1.07 -2.18
C ILE A 312 -12.09 -1.58 -3.60
N ILE A 313 -12.15 -2.90 -3.78
CA ILE A 313 -12.50 -3.52 -5.06
C ILE A 313 -14.02 -3.71 -5.11
N VAL A 314 -14.65 -3.30 -6.20
CA VAL A 314 -16.05 -3.60 -6.47
C VAL A 314 -16.12 -4.84 -7.35
N SER A 315 -16.59 -5.93 -6.75
CA SER A 315 -16.67 -7.27 -7.35
C SER A 315 -18.13 -7.70 -7.40
N ASP A 316 -18.67 -7.97 -8.59
CA ASP A 316 -20.08 -8.38 -8.76
C ASP A 316 -21.09 -7.44 -8.07
N GLY A 317 -20.80 -6.13 -8.08
CA GLY A 317 -21.61 -5.10 -7.42
C GLY A 317 -21.56 -5.11 -5.88
N GLN A 318 -20.54 -5.75 -5.30
CA GLN A 318 -20.27 -5.78 -3.86
C GLN A 318 -18.91 -5.11 -3.56
N PRO A 319 -18.85 -4.20 -2.57
CA PRO A 319 -17.59 -3.62 -2.16
C PRO A 319 -16.77 -4.63 -1.33
N CYS A 320 -15.49 -4.73 -1.64
CA CYS A 320 -14.53 -5.65 -1.04
C CYS A 320 -13.33 -4.84 -0.54
N PRO A 321 -13.22 -4.56 0.77
CA PRO A 321 -12.08 -3.81 1.29
C PRO A 321 -10.82 -4.67 1.18
N ILE A 322 -9.71 -4.06 0.79
CA ILE A 322 -8.39 -4.69 0.63
C ILE A 322 -7.33 -3.80 1.28
N ASP A 323 -6.09 -4.27 1.31
CA ASP A 323 -4.94 -3.54 1.83
C ASP A 323 -5.04 -3.09 3.29
N VAL A 324 -5.18 -4.08 4.17
CA VAL A 324 -5.23 -3.90 5.62
C VAL A 324 -3.82 -3.82 6.23
N MET A 325 -2.94 -2.99 5.68
CA MET A 325 -1.57 -2.84 6.20
C MET A 325 -1.49 -1.91 7.40
N GLU A 326 -2.32 -0.87 7.41
CA GLU A 326 -2.39 0.08 8.51
C GLU A 326 -3.36 -0.35 9.60
N PHE A 327 -4.40 -1.14 9.31
CA PHE A 327 -5.49 -1.49 10.25
C PHE A 327 -5.10 -1.60 11.73
N GLY A 328 -5.90 -1.05 12.62
CA GLY A 328 -5.52 -0.98 14.02
C GLY A 328 -6.65 -0.51 14.89
N PHE A 329 -6.37 -0.27 16.16
CA PHE A 329 -7.37 0.25 17.07
C PHE A 329 -7.50 1.75 16.88
N GLY A 330 -8.70 2.23 16.59
CA GLY A 330 -9.00 3.64 16.42
C GLY A 330 -10.49 3.92 16.57
N TYR A 331 -10.84 5.20 16.50
CA TYR A 331 -12.23 5.61 16.49
C TYR A 331 -12.88 5.26 15.15
N TYR A 332 -14.06 4.65 15.20
CA TYR A 332 -14.82 4.25 14.01
C TYR A 332 -15.10 5.40 13.03
N LEU A 333 -15.18 6.63 13.54
CA LEU A 333 -15.33 7.83 12.71
C LEU A 333 -14.16 8.05 11.74
N SER A 334 -12.97 7.52 12.01
CA SER A 334 -11.82 7.61 11.12
C SER A 334 -12.08 6.92 9.78
N ASP A 335 -12.58 5.67 9.80
CA ASP A 335 -12.91 4.92 8.58
C ASP A 335 -14.08 5.56 7.83
N ILE A 336 -15.10 6.02 8.57
CA ILE A 336 -16.26 6.73 8.02
C ILE A 336 -15.79 7.97 7.26
N LEU A 337 -14.98 8.82 7.90
CA LEU A 337 -14.45 10.04 7.31
C LEU A 337 -13.62 9.74 6.05
N THR A 338 -12.70 8.79 6.17
CA THR A 338 -11.72 8.45 5.12
C THR A 338 -12.41 8.10 3.81
N LEU A 339 -13.53 7.37 3.90
CA LEU A 339 -14.31 7.00 2.73
C LEU A 339 -15.33 8.07 2.33
N SER A 340 -16.11 8.61 3.28
CA SER A 340 -17.25 9.49 2.98
C SER A 340 -16.82 10.84 2.38
N ARG A 341 -15.59 11.30 2.66
CA ARG A 341 -15.04 12.55 2.10
C ARG A 341 -14.91 12.54 0.56
N HIS A 342 -14.97 11.38 -0.08
CA HIS A 342 -14.91 11.24 -1.53
C HIS A 342 -16.28 11.33 -2.21
N PHE A 343 -17.34 11.49 -1.42
CA PHE A 343 -18.72 11.52 -1.88
C PHE A 343 -19.27 12.95 -1.83
N SER A 344 -20.18 13.25 -2.75
CA SER A 344 -21.04 14.44 -2.69
C SER A 344 -21.94 14.41 -1.46
N GLU A 345 -22.56 15.54 -1.08
CA GLU A 345 -23.45 15.62 0.08
C GLU A 345 -24.63 14.62 0.00
N ASP A 346 -25.21 14.44 -1.19
CA ASP A 346 -26.30 13.48 -1.42
C ASP A 346 -25.81 12.03 -1.24
N GLU A 347 -24.63 11.71 -1.76
CA GLU A 347 -24.01 10.39 -1.61
C GLU A 347 -23.58 10.12 -0.17
N GLN A 348 -23.07 11.12 0.56
CA GLN A 348 -22.76 11.00 1.98
C GLN A 348 -24.02 10.65 2.78
N THR A 349 -25.15 11.28 2.48
CA THR A 349 -26.43 10.95 3.11
C THR A 349 -26.79 9.48 2.91
N ILE A 350 -26.68 8.97 1.67
CA ILE A 350 -26.94 7.56 1.35
C ILE A 350 -25.95 6.61 2.05
N PHE A 351 -24.68 6.99 2.12
CA PHE A 351 -23.65 6.23 2.81
C PHE A 351 -23.94 6.13 4.31
N PHE A 352 -24.29 7.25 4.95
CA PHE A 352 -24.65 7.28 6.37
C PHE A 352 -25.92 6.49 6.66
N GLU A 353 -26.94 6.57 5.80
CA GLU A 353 -28.13 5.72 5.91
C GLU A 353 -27.78 4.23 5.88
N GLY A 354 -26.90 3.81 4.97
CA GLY A 354 -26.43 2.42 4.88
C GLY A 354 -25.63 2.01 6.11
N TYR A 355 -24.77 2.87 6.64
CA TYR A 355 -24.04 2.63 7.89
C TYR A 355 -25.01 2.45 9.08
N GLN A 356 -26.02 3.31 9.15
CA GLN A 356 -27.04 3.34 10.20
C GLN A 356 -28.00 2.14 10.21
N GLU A 357 -28.03 1.34 9.13
CA GLU A 357 -28.70 0.03 9.17
C GLU A 357 -28.02 -0.95 10.13
N ILE A 358 -26.72 -0.78 10.37
CA ILE A 358 -25.92 -1.70 11.17
C ILE A 358 -25.55 -1.08 12.52
N ARG A 359 -25.13 0.20 12.53
CA ARG A 359 -24.69 0.90 13.74
C ARG A 359 -25.12 2.35 13.75
N ALA A 360 -25.56 2.86 14.90
CA ALA A 360 -25.88 4.27 15.04
C ALA A 360 -24.62 5.15 14.89
N LEU A 361 -24.79 6.35 14.32
CA LEU A 361 -23.80 7.41 14.38
C LEU A 361 -23.97 8.20 15.70
N PRO A 362 -22.87 8.74 16.27
CA PRO A 362 -22.96 9.69 17.38
C PRO A 362 -23.85 10.89 17.04
N THR A 363 -24.50 11.52 18.02
CA THR A 363 -25.45 12.63 17.73
C THR A 363 -24.74 13.87 17.17
N ASP A 364 -23.50 14.09 17.58
CA ASP A 364 -22.59 15.18 17.23
C ASP A 364 -21.50 14.72 16.25
N TYR A 365 -21.75 13.63 15.50
CA TYR A 365 -20.80 13.12 14.50
C TYR A 365 -20.29 14.19 13.51
N PRO A 366 -21.04 15.22 13.07
CA PRO A 366 -20.50 16.22 12.16
C PRO A 366 -19.36 17.04 12.77
N GLN A 367 -19.47 17.40 14.06
CA GLN A 367 -18.41 18.11 14.78
C GLN A 367 -17.19 17.21 14.99
N GLN A 368 -17.43 15.94 15.32
CA GLN A 368 -16.35 14.96 15.51
C GLN A 368 -15.62 14.69 14.19
N LEU A 369 -16.32 14.50 13.07
CA LEU A 369 -15.72 14.33 11.74
C LEU A 369 -14.80 15.51 11.37
N ALA A 370 -15.17 16.74 11.70
CA ALA A 370 -14.33 17.90 11.47
C ALA A 370 -12.98 17.82 12.23
N LEU A 371 -13.00 17.34 13.48
CA LEU A 371 -11.77 17.10 14.25
C LEU A 371 -10.91 16.00 13.60
N PHE A 372 -11.51 14.88 13.17
CA PHE A 372 -10.78 13.81 12.49
C PHE A 372 -10.18 14.23 11.15
N GLU A 373 -10.84 15.15 10.42
CA GLU A 373 -10.29 15.69 9.18
C GLU A 373 -9.03 16.53 9.45
N GLU A 374 -9.01 17.31 10.53
CA GLU A 374 -7.81 18.04 10.94
C GLU A 374 -6.66 17.10 11.36
N ILE A 375 -6.97 15.98 12.03
CA ILE A 375 -5.99 14.96 12.43
C ILE A 375 -5.39 14.27 11.21
N ARG A 376 -6.19 13.96 10.19
CA ARG A 376 -5.73 13.25 8.99
C ARG A 376 -4.69 14.04 8.19
N VAL A 377 -4.71 15.37 8.28
CA VAL A 377 -3.78 16.27 7.55
C VAL A 377 -2.40 16.33 8.21
N LEU A 378 -2.22 15.74 9.40
CA LEU A 378 -0.92 15.51 10.07
C LEU A 378 -0.16 14.32 9.47
#